data_AF-A0A5E8GU82-F1
#
_entry.id   AF-A0A5E8GU82-F1
#
_cell.length_a   1.000
_cell.length_b   1.000
_cell.length_c   1.000
_cell.angle_alpha   90.00
_cell.angle_beta   90.00
_cell.angle_gamma   90.00
#
_symmetry.space_group_name_H-M   'P 1'
#
loop_
_entity.id
_entity.type
_entity.pdbx_description
1 polymer ?
#
loop_
_entity_poly.entity_id
_entity_poly.type
_entity_poly.pdbx_seq_one_letter_code
_entity_poly.pdbx_strand_id
1 'polypeptide(L)'
;MLQRLSGAEDAAAVFATVGAVSLETIEILDSQSALPATVAPGATARRAFSANRAGTYVFEMDYSDWVPKRDGSYRIRVDGLGVSDVFQVSSDHWKDIGRSALGGLYNHRSGIVLDGRFGFERPAAFVPGLNVEIAESILPLSFSSHGQLGLVPFEHAVTSTWHNGKSAGADYWGGYMDAGDWDRHIAHLRVSRLFLDLLDYLPADRLRTSYGIPKSSEFLDPELYAGTDDLPDLLHEAIWTIDFFRRLQGPDGTVRGGIESAGHPMLGTASFLETLPVFTYAPDISSTYTYAAIAGSLARHLETYGKPDLAAVYLGSAFRAWDAAEAGLSDIDAFYTDAVAGLVAGGYSNSEGWPEIRLKLKEEAETLRVVAASSLYRTTGELRFRTAAEERLRENWDLYLEKSDAAWDYITSSKTDSGIRKTLESLFKSETALLLEAQETNTYPSMKHPYAPAGWGQGGPPDSGIAQLAMRTHMLTGDNAIIGLVLDTLNGLLGANQTGMSLMTGVGARQILHPLHEDHRAMGVQAPLGIIIYGWAPANAFAYGWIFGPPWSPLAEVGLTSQSQNTKVEPSRFAIPYFENLIEFPDVIIQQEYTVHQTIGPVAALAIYLDGHVDAD
;
A
#
# COMPACT_ATOMS: atom_id res chain seq x y z
N MET A 1 29.29 -40.67 3.60
CA MET A 1 30.19 -39.77 4.34
C MET A 1 29.45 -38.44 4.43
N LEU A 2 28.76 -38.19 5.54
CA LEU A 2 27.92 -37.00 5.73
C LEU A 2 28.81 -35.85 6.18
N GLN A 3 28.86 -34.80 5.37
CA GLN A 3 29.56 -33.56 5.68
C GLN A 3 28.67 -32.74 6.64
N ARG A 4 29.27 -32.34 7.76
CA ARG A 4 28.69 -31.48 8.78
C ARG A 4 28.55 -30.08 8.18
N LEU A 5 27.31 -29.59 8.00
CA LEU A 5 27.08 -28.17 7.71
C LEU A 5 27.18 -27.41 9.02
N SER A 6 28.25 -26.64 9.18
CA SER A 6 28.43 -25.69 10.28
C SER A 6 28.00 -24.31 9.81
N GLY A 7 26.86 -23.84 10.31
CA GLY A 7 26.41 -22.45 10.19
C GLY A 7 25.61 -22.12 11.44
N ALA A 8 26.14 -21.20 12.26
CA ALA A 8 25.59 -20.62 13.49
C ALA A 8 24.19 -21.14 13.93
N GLU A 9 24.17 -22.29 14.60
CA GLU A 9 22.98 -22.81 15.26
C GLU A 9 22.84 -22.10 16.62
N ASP A 10 21.74 -21.36 16.79
CA ASP A 10 21.33 -20.83 18.08
C ASP A 10 20.96 -22.00 19.01
N ALA A 11 21.89 -22.34 19.91
CA ALA A 11 21.77 -23.48 20.83
C ALA A 11 20.61 -23.34 21.84
N ALA A 12 19.87 -22.23 21.83
CA ALA A 12 18.73 -21.97 22.71
C ALA A 12 17.35 -22.32 22.11
N ALA A 13 17.29 -22.76 20.83
CA ALA A 13 16.02 -23.11 20.18
C ALA A 13 15.41 -24.40 20.78
N VAL A 14 14.12 -24.35 21.11
CA VAL A 14 13.34 -25.49 21.63
C VAL A 14 12.63 -26.16 20.45
N PHE A 15 12.66 -27.50 20.39
CA PHE A 15 12.10 -28.31 19.31
C PHE A 15 10.80 -29.00 19.73
N ALA A 16 9.74 -28.90 18.91
CA ALA A 16 8.61 -29.83 18.92
C ALA A 16 8.94 -31.02 18.00
N THR A 17 8.64 -32.27 18.39
CA THR A 17 8.94 -33.47 17.57
C THR A 17 7.66 -34.06 17.01
N VAL A 18 7.55 -34.21 15.69
CA VAL A 18 6.42 -34.93 15.09
C VAL A 18 6.60 -36.45 15.23
N GLY A 19 5.52 -37.15 15.60
CA GLY A 19 5.40 -38.61 15.64
C GLY A 19 5.06 -39.22 14.27
N ALA A 20 4.03 -40.07 14.20
CA ALA A 20 3.68 -40.73 12.94
C ALA A 20 3.20 -39.74 11.87
N VAL A 21 3.65 -39.94 10.63
CA VAL A 21 3.22 -39.17 9.45
C VAL A 21 2.52 -40.11 8.48
N SER A 22 1.31 -39.75 8.06
CA SER A 22 0.56 -40.43 7.01
C SER A 22 0.13 -39.45 5.91
N LEU A 23 -0.52 -39.95 4.86
CA LEU A 23 -1.17 -39.09 3.86
C LEU A 23 -2.31 -38.22 4.46
N GLU A 24 -2.74 -38.52 5.69
CA GLU A 24 -3.94 -37.94 6.32
C GLU A 24 -3.67 -37.25 7.67
N THR A 25 -2.54 -37.49 8.35
CA THR A 25 -2.29 -37.02 9.72
C THR A 25 -0.81 -36.78 10.06
N ILE A 26 -0.57 -35.88 11.01
CA ILE A 26 0.73 -35.59 11.66
C ILE A 26 0.49 -35.54 13.18
N GLU A 27 1.22 -36.33 13.97
CA GLU A 27 1.19 -36.29 15.45
C GLU A 27 2.32 -35.41 16.01
N ILE A 28 2.16 -34.70 17.14
CA ILE A 28 3.23 -33.88 17.77
C ILE A 28 3.49 -34.31 19.22
N LEU A 29 4.76 -34.41 19.62
CA LEU A 29 5.27 -34.78 20.94
C LEU A 29 6.25 -33.72 21.49
N ASP A 30 6.14 -33.43 22.78
CA ASP A 30 7.11 -32.60 23.52
C ASP A 30 8.36 -33.41 23.91
N SER A 31 9.52 -32.78 23.83
CA SER A 31 10.80 -33.42 24.18
C SER A 31 11.29 -32.88 25.53
N GLN A 32 11.30 -33.77 26.55
CA GLN A 32 12.33 -33.95 27.59
C GLN A 32 11.85 -34.74 28.84
N SER A 33 10.70 -35.44 28.81
CA SER A 33 10.28 -36.33 29.91
C SER A 33 9.65 -37.64 29.42
N ALA A 34 9.74 -38.71 30.23
CA ALA A 34 9.03 -39.95 29.95
C ALA A 34 7.50 -39.73 30.00
N LEU A 35 6.80 -40.32 29.02
CA LEU A 35 5.38 -40.16 28.72
C LEU A 35 4.44 -40.36 29.93
N PRO A 36 3.47 -39.46 30.18
CA PRO A 36 2.18 -39.82 30.76
C PRO A 36 1.32 -40.52 29.70
N ALA A 37 0.37 -41.37 30.13
CA ALA A 37 -0.49 -42.19 29.28
C ALA A 37 -1.54 -41.43 28.44
N THR A 38 -1.39 -40.11 28.29
CA THR A 38 -2.30 -39.25 27.52
C THR A 38 -1.51 -38.11 26.89
N VAL A 39 -1.57 -38.04 25.55
CA VAL A 39 -1.05 -36.96 24.70
C VAL A 39 -1.93 -35.72 24.89
N ALA A 40 -1.36 -34.52 24.91
CA ALA A 40 -2.16 -33.30 24.94
C ALA A 40 -3.08 -33.25 23.69
N PRO A 41 -4.40 -32.99 23.85
CA PRO A 41 -5.32 -32.77 22.73
C PRO A 41 -5.02 -31.42 22.04
N GLY A 42 -5.12 -31.33 20.71
CA GLY A 42 -5.35 -30.03 20.06
C GLY A 42 -4.90 -29.81 18.61
N ALA A 43 -3.77 -30.36 18.15
CA ALA A 43 -3.29 -30.10 16.79
C ALA A 43 -3.95 -31.03 15.75
N THR A 44 -4.38 -30.47 14.62
CA THR A 44 -4.89 -31.26 13.48
C THR A 44 -4.19 -30.84 12.19
N ALA A 45 -3.88 -31.83 11.34
CA ALA A 45 -3.34 -31.60 10.00
C ALA A 45 -4.44 -31.90 8.98
N ARG A 46 -4.65 -30.98 8.03
CA ARG A 46 -5.64 -31.14 6.95
C ARG A 46 -5.02 -30.81 5.61
N ARG A 47 -5.51 -31.46 4.55
CA ARG A 47 -5.09 -31.16 3.19
C ARG A 47 -5.46 -29.71 2.86
N ALA A 48 -4.49 -28.89 2.50
CA ALA A 48 -4.70 -27.53 2.01
C ALA A 48 -5.15 -27.58 0.53
N PHE A 49 -6.35 -28.11 0.30
CA PHE A 49 -7.15 -28.07 -0.93
C PHE A 49 -6.49 -28.57 -2.25
N SER A 50 -7.29 -28.64 -3.33
CA SER A 50 -6.98 -29.33 -4.60
C SER A 50 -6.62 -28.42 -5.79
N ALA A 51 -6.70 -27.10 -5.66
CA ALA A 51 -6.41 -26.15 -6.75
C ALA A 51 -5.08 -25.42 -6.51
N ASN A 52 -3.96 -26.08 -6.75
CA ASN A 52 -2.66 -25.49 -6.43
C ASN A 52 -2.05 -24.77 -7.65
N ARG A 53 -2.25 -23.46 -7.72
CA ARG A 53 -1.33 -22.60 -8.49
C ARG A 53 0.14 -22.72 -8.02
N ALA A 54 0.38 -23.43 -6.92
CA ALA A 54 1.67 -23.83 -6.38
C ALA A 54 2.25 -25.13 -6.97
N GLY A 55 1.47 -25.96 -7.68
CA GLY A 55 1.96 -27.18 -8.32
C GLY A 55 2.43 -28.31 -7.38
N THR A 56 2.30 -28.16 -6.06
CA THR A 56 2.66 -29.18 -5.04
C THR A 56 1.54 -29.49 -4.04
N TYR A 57 1.56 -30.65 -3.40
CA TYR A 57 0.65 -30.95 -2.30
C TYR A 57 1.01 -30.09 -1.08
N VAL A 58 0.03 -29.31 -0.60
CA VAL A 58 0.18 -28.49 0.61
C VAL A 58 -0.69 -29.09 1.72
N PHE A 59 -0.14 -29.11 2.92
CA PHE A 59 -0.81 -29.54 4.15
C PHE A 59 -0.74 -28.39 5.14
N GLU A 60 -1.86 -28.10 5.78
CA GLU A 60 -1.93 -27.13 6.85
C GLU A 60 -1.68 -27.84 8.19
N MET A 61 -0.87 -27.21 9.04
CA MET A 61 -0.63 -27.65 10.41
C MET A 61 -1.18 -26.60 11.36
N ASP A 62 -2.31 -26.90 11.99
CA ASP A 62 -2.89 -26.06 13.03
C ASP A 62 -2.23 -26.39 14.37
N TYR A 63 -1.52 -25.41 14.93
CA TYR A 63 -0.89 -25.46 16.24
C TYR A 63 -1.44 -24.37 17.18
N SER A 64 -2.63 -23.82 16.90
CA SER A 64 -3.24 -22.74 17.69
C SER A 64 -3.48 -23.12 19.16
N ASP A 65 -3.72 -24.40 19.45
CA ASP A 65 -3.85 -24.89 20.83
C ASP A 65 -2.51 -24.92 21.60
N TRP A 66 -1.37 -24.72 20.92
CA TRP A 66 -0.06 -24.64 21.55
C TRP A 66 0.29 -23.19 21.88
N VAL A 67 0.28 -22.88 23.18
CA VAL A 67 0.75 -21.60 23.72
C VAL A 67 2.17 -21.76 24.29
N PRO A 68 3.18 -21.03 23.80
CA PRO A 68 4.52 -21.11 24.34
C PRO A 68 4.59 -20.56 25.76
N LYS A 69 5.39 -21.21 26.62
CA LYS A 69 5.59 -20.76 28.02
C LYS A 69 6.38 -19.46 28.15
N ARG A 70 7.01 -19.02 27.06
CA ARG A 70 7.81 -17.79 26.98
C ARG A 70 7.89 -17.33 25.53
N ASP A 71 8.00 -16.04 25.33
CA ASP A 71 8.37 -15.51 24.03
C ASP A 71 9.73 -16.02 23.60
N GLY A 72 9.93 -16.12 22.29
CA GLY A 72 11.22 -16.40 21.70
C GLY A 72 11.17 -17.10 20.36
N SER A 73 12.33 -17.64 20.01
CA SER A 73 12.60 -18.27 18.73
C SER A 73 12.29 -19.77 18.79
N TYR A 74 11.47 -20.23 17.84
CA TYR A 74 11.01 -21.61 17.74
C TYR A 74 11.28 -22.18 16.34
N ARG A 75 11.29 -23.51 16.27
CA ARG A 75 11.29 -24.28 15.02
C ARG A 75 10.31 -25.43 15.14
N ILE A 76 9.66 -25.75 14.03
CA ILE A 76 8.86 -26.98 13.90
C ILE A 76 9.76 -28.04 13.27
N ARG A 77 9.86 -29.21 13.91
CA ARG A 77 10.49 -30.38 13.32
C ARG A 77 9.43 -31.42 12.97
N VAL A 78 9.37 -31.76 11.70
CA VAL A 78 8.53 -32.84 11.19
C VAL A 78 9.40 -34.04 10.86
N ASP A 79 9.26 -35.15 11.61
CA ASP A 79 10.10 -36.33 11.44
C ASP A 79 9.97 -36.91 10.02
N GLY A 80 11.12 -37.22 9.42
CA GLY A 80 11.20 -37.67 8.02
C GLY A 80 11.04 -36.56 6.96
N LEU A 81 10.61 -35.36 7.35
CA LEU A 81 10.38 -34.22 6.45
C LEU A 81 11.40 -33.09 6.63
N GLY A 82 11.79 -32.76 7.86
CA GLY A 82 12.83 -31.77 8.14
C GLY A 82 12.51 -30.84 9.31
N VAL A 83 13.17 -29.69 9.32
CA VAL A 83 13.00 -28.64 10.33
C VAL A 83 12.69 -27.33 9.62
N SER A 84 11.70 -26.58 10.10
CA SER A 84 11.35 -25.26 9.59
C SER A 84 12.49 -24.26 9.76
N ASP A 85 12.37 -23.13 9.06
CA ASP A 85 13.08 -21.91 9.45
C ASP A 85 12.71 -21.50 10.89
N VAL A 86 13.56 -20.66 11.50
CA VAL A 86 13.24 -20.06 12.80
C VAL A 86 12.07 -19.09 12.62
N PHE A 87 11.07 -19.19 13.49
CA PHE A 87 10.01 -18.19 13.64
C PHE A 87 9.99 -17.65 15.06
N GLN A 88 9.52 -16.41 15.22
CA GLN A 88 9.34 -15.80 16.54
C GLN A 88 7.90 -16.00 17.00
N VAL A 89 7.73 -16.29 18.28
CA VAL A 89 6.45 -16.10 18.96
C VAL A 89 6.64 -15.04 20.03
N SER A 90 5.80 -14.02 19.99
CA SER A 90 5.86 -12.82 20.82
C SER A 90 4.48 -12.17 20.88
N SER A 91 4.11 -11.64 22.03
CA SER A 91 2.91 -10.80 22.18
C SER A 91 2.96 -9.51 21.35
N ASP A 92 4.17 -9.08 20.96
CA ASP A 92 4.42 -7.84 20.21
C ASP A 92 4.64 -8.09 18.71
N HIS A 93 4.41 -9.31 18.21
CA HIS A 93 4.75 -9.68 16.83
C HIS A 93 4.14 -8.73 15.79
N TRP A 94 2.83 -8.52 15.85
CA TRP A 94 2.13 -7.67 14.88
C TRP A 94 2.50 -6.19 14.99
N LYS A 95 2.77 -5.70 16.20
CA LYS A 95 3.35 -4.38 16.43
C LYS A 95 4.73 -4.23 15.77
N ASP A 96 5.60 -5.24 15.86
CA ASP A 96 6.93 -5.21 15.24
C ASP A 96 6.87 -5.25 13.71
N ILE A 97 5.94 -6.02 13.14
CA ILE A 97 5.65 -6.01 11.69
C ILE A 97 5.13 -4.63 11.27
N GLY A 98 4.15 -4.08 12.00
CA GLY A 98 3.59 -2.76 11.76
C GLY A 98 4.65 -1.66 11.83
N ARG A 99 5.54 -1.72 12.83
CA ARG A 99 6.70 -0.82 12.99
C ARG A 99 7.64 -0.91 11.80
N SER A 100 7.94 -2.11 11.33
CA SER A 100 8.85 -2.32 10.20
C SER A 100 8.26 -1.73 8.91
N ALA A 101 6.99 -1.96 8.64
CA ALA A 101 6.31 -1.41 7.45
C ALA A 101 6.15 0.13 7.53
N LEU A 102 5.85 0.69 8.71
CA LEU A 102 5.89 2.14 8.95
C LEU A 102 7.30 2.72 8.71
N GLY A 103 8.34 2.01 9.12
CA GLY A 103 9.73 2.36 8.79
C GLY A 103 9.98 2.38 7.28
N GLY A 104 9.36 1.45 6.54
CA GLY A 104 9.31 1.45 5.08
C GLY A 104 8.75 2.77 4.52
N LEU A 105 7.60 3.23 5.02
CA LEU A 105 7.02 4.52 4.60
C LEU A 105 7.91 5.71 4.98
N TYR A 106 8.47 5.73 6.19
CA TYR A 106 9.41 6.77 6.59
C TYR A 106 10.60 6.85 5.62
N ASN A 107 11.13 5.70 5.20
CA ASN A 107 12.27 5.62 4.29
C ASN A 107 11.92 6.08 2.86
N HIS A 108 10.64 6.29 2.53
CA HIS A 108 10.17 6.86 1.26
C HIS A 108 9.83 8.36 1.36
N ARG A 109 9.98 8.97 2.54
CA ARG A 109 9.69 10.41 2.71
C ARG A 109 10.66 11.26 1.88
N SER A 110 10.13 12.19 1.11
CA SER A 110 10.91 13.17 0.33
C SER A 110 11.15 14.47 1.11
N GLY A 111 12.14 15.28 0.75
CA GLY A 111 12.34 16.61 1.34
C GLY A 111 13.00 16.66 2.72
N ILE A 112 13.36 15.52 3.33
CA ILE A 112 14.08 15.44 4.61
C ILE A 112 15.27 14.48 4.53
N VAL A 113 16.23 14.69 5.43
CA VAL A 113 17.28 13.71 5.69
C VAL A 113 16.64 12.48 6.35
N LEU A 114 16.96 11.30 5.82
CA LEU A 114 16.69 10.02 6.48
C LEU A 114 17.89 9.69 7.36
N ASP A 115 17.68 9.60 8.66
CA ASP A 115 18.74 9.60 9.68
C ASP A 115 19.13 8.20 10.19
N GLY A 116 18.67 7.14 9.52
CA GLY A 116 18.99 5.78 9.91
C GLY A 116 18.11 5.19 11.01
N ARG A 117 17.15 5.95 11.59
CA ARG A 117 16.28 5.43 12.68
C ARG A 117 15.46 4.18 12.29
N PHE A 118 15.23 3.99 10.99
CA PHE A 118 14.61 2.81 10.39
C PHE A 118 15.57 2.06 9.45
N GLY A 119 16.87 2.09 9.74
CA GLY A 119 17.89 1.26 9.08
C GLY A 119 18.34 1.75 7.70
N PHE A 120 17.89 2.92 7.25
CA PHE A 120 18.30 3.51 5.97
C PHE A 120 18.65 4.99 6.15
N GLU A 121 19.79 5.39 5.58
CA GLU A 121 20.28 6.76 5.61
C GLU A 121 20.28 7.34 4.19
N ARG A 122 19.81 8.58 4.07
CA ARG A 122 19.80 9.30 2.80
C ARG A 122 19.82 10.82 3.03
N PRO A 123 20.61 11.59 2.28
CA PRO A 123 20.46 13.04 2.24
C PRO A 123 19.03 13.47 1.86
N ALA A 124 18.69 14.72 2.18
CA ALA A 124 17.42 15.29 1.76
C ALA A 124 17.34 15.34 0.23
N ALA A 125 16.28 14.77 -0.32
CA ALA A 125 16.01 14.74 -1.76
C ALA A 125 14.86 15.69 -2.11
N PHE A 126 14.88 16.27 -3.32
CA PHE A 126 13.82 17.15 -3.83
C PHE A 126 13.43 18.33 -2.90
N VAL A 127 14.42 19.05 -2.38
CA VAL A 127 14.23 20.27 -1.61
C VAL A 127 14.46 21.49 -2.53
N PRO A 128 13.40 22.25 -2.88
CA PRO A 128 13.52 23.44 -3.73
C PRO A 128 14.60 24.41 -3.22
N GLY A 129 15.48 24.83 -4.13
CA GLY A 129 16.56 25.77 -3.81
C GLY A 129 17.77 25.16 -3.10
N LEU A 130 17.70 23.89 -2.68
CA LEU A 130 18.85 23.14 -2.16
C LEU A 130 19.44 22.23 -3.24
N ASN A 131 18.63 21.33 -3.81
CA ASN A 131 19.10 20.33 -4.77
C ASN A 131 18.15 20.08 -5.95
N VAL A 132 17.04 20.81 -6.04
CA VAL A 132 16.14 20.72 -7.18
C VAL A 132 15.53 22.08 -7.53
N GLU A 133 15.28 22.31 -8.80
CA GLU A 133 14.35 23.31 -9.30
C GLU A 133 13.10 22.58 -9.80
N ILE A 134 11.92 23.06 -9.42
CA ILE A 134 10.65 22.46 -9.82
C ILE A 134 9.95 23.42 -10.76
N ALA A 135 9.65 22.97 -11.98
CA ALA A 135 8.87 23.72 -12.95
C ALA A 135 7.37 23.52 -12.73
N GLU A 136 6.56 24.54 -13.00
CA GLU A 136 5.12 24.37 -13.06
C GLU A 136 4.68 23.92 -14.46
N SER A 137 3.95 22.82 -14.52
CA SER A 137 3.29 22.35 -15.74
C SER A 137 1.85 22.87 -15.84
N ILE A 138 1.33 23.00 -17.06
CA ILE A 138 -0.11 23.07 -17.34
C ILE A 138 -0.73 21.68 -17.55
N LEU A 139 0.06 20.60 -17.52
CA LEU A 139 -0.46 19.23 -17.61
C LEU A 139 -1.10 18.83 -16.27
N PRO A 140 -2.42 18.58 -16.21
CA PRO A 140 -3.04 18.04 -15.00
C PRO A 140 -2.75 16.54 -14.88
N LEU A 141 -2.67 16.03 -13.65
CA LEU A 141 -2.36 14.61 -13.42
C LEU A 141 -3.35 13.70 -14.15
N SER A 142 -4.65 14.02 -14.09
CA SER A 142 -5.74 13.27 -14.72
C SER A 142 -5.58 13.07 -16.25
N PHE A 143 -4.82 13.94 -16.93
CA PHE A 143 -4.55 13.86 -18.37
C PHE A 143 -3.31 13.02 -18.70
N SER A 144 -2.40 12.86 -17.74
CA SER A 144 -1.13 12.19 -17.94
C SER A 144 -1.26 10.66 -17.97
N SER A 145 -0.20 9.97 -18.39
CA SER A 145 -0.05 8.51 -18.33
C SER A 145 -0.15 7.92 -16.92
N HIS A 146 0.07 8.74 -15.88
CA HIS A 146 -0.09 8.38 -14.47
C HIS A 146 -1.50 8.71 -13.92
N GLY A 147 -2.33 9.39 -14.70
CA GLY A 147 -3.71 9.72 -14.34
C GLY A 147 -4.73 8.81 -15.02
N GLN A 148 -6.01 9.09 -14.72
CA GLN A 148 -7.13 8.27 -15.18
C GLN A 148 -7.24 8.20 -16.71
N LEU A 149 -6.96 9.28 -17.44
CA LEU A 149 -7.16 9.32 -18.88
C LEU A 149 -6.00 8.70 -19.67
N GLY A 150 -4.78 8.74 -19.14
CA GLY A 150 -3.62 8.13 -19.78
C GLY A 150 -3.23 8.73 -21.13
N LEU A 151 -3.56 10.00 -21.42
CA LEU A 151 -3.47 10.57 -22.77
C LEU A 151 -2.07 11.08 -23.11
N VAL A 152 -1.39 11.69 -22.13
CA VAL A 152 -0.12 12.40 -22.33
C VAL A 152 0.98 11.69 -21.54
N PRO A 153 2.06 11.24 -22.17
CA PRO A 153 3.24 10.74 -21.44
C PRO A 153 3.70 11.77 -20.40
N PHE A 154 3.89 11.35 -19.15
CA PHE A 154 4.21 12.26 -18.04
C PHE A 154 5.51 13.05 -18.27
N GLU A 155 6.48 12.47 -18.99
CA GLU A 155 7.75 13.09 -19.35
C GLU A 155 7.56 14.35 -20.20
N HIS A 156 6.41 14.47 -20.87
CA HIS A 156 6.10 15.62 -21.71
C HIS A 156 5.68 16.85 -20.92
N ALA A 157 5.44 16.74 -19.61
CA ALA A 157 5.02 17.84 -18.75
C ALA A 157 5.99 19.03 -18.73
N VAL A 158 7.26 18.81 -19.08
CA VAL A 158 8.32 19.84 -19.15
C VAL A 158 8.63 20.31 -20.58
N THR A 159 7.96 19.76 -21.59
CA THR A 159 8.11 20.23 -22.98
C THR A 159 7.52 21.62 -23.15
N SER A 160 7.92 22.34 -24.19
CA SER A 160 7.41 23.69 -24.48
C SER A 160 5.88 23.78 -24.60
N THR A 161 5.21 22.66 -24.89
CA THR A 161 3.76 22.57 -24.97
C THR A 161 3.08 22.63 -23.60
N TRP A 162 3.71 22.03 -22.59
CA TRP A 162 3.12 21.84 -21.26
C TRP A 162 3.79 22.68 -20.17
N HIS A 163 4.95 23.27 -20.46
CA HIS A 163 5.68 24.11 -19.51
C HIS A 163 5.14 25.54 -19.50
N ASN A 164 4.76 26.07 -18.33
CA ASN A 164 4.17 27.41 -18.22
C ASN A 164 5.20 28.54 -17.99
N GLY A 165 6.49 28.21 -17.89
CA GLY A 165 7.58 29.17 -17.69
C GLY A 165 7.79 29.61 -16.23
N LYS A 166 6.98 29.13 -15.28
CA LYS A 166 7.05 29.48 -13.87
C LYS A 166 7.78 28.39 -13.08
N SER A 167 8.53 28.82 -12.08
CA SER A 167 9.05 27.94 -11.04
C SER A 167 7.99 27.74 -9.97
N ALA A 168 7.96 26.54 -9.41
CA ALA A 168 7.09 26.19 -8.30
C ALA A 168 7.53 26.90 -6.99
N GLY A 169 6.65 26.95 -6.00
CA GLY A 169 6.93 27.57 -4.72
C GLY A 169 8.06 26.86 -3.94
N ALA A 170 8.81 27.61 -3.13
CA ALA A 170 9.88 27.06 -2.30
C ALA A 170 9.38 25.98 -1.30
N ASP A 171 8.08 26.03 -0.97
CA ASP A 171 7.45 25.12 -0.01
C ASP A 171 6.96 23.81 -0.65
N TYR A 172 7.14 23.59 -1.96
CA TYR A 172 6.68 22.39 -2.68
C TYR A 172 7.65 21.22 -2.50
N TRP A 173 7.71 20.66 -1.29
CA TRP A 173 8.57 19.54 -0.92
C TRP A 173 7.85 18.57 0.03
N GLY A 174 8.30 17.33 0.16
CA GLY A 174 7.64 16.34 1.02
C GLY A 174 6.87 15.27 0.25
N GLY A 175 5.97 14.59 0.97
CA GLY A 175 5.24 13.42 0.48
C GLY A 175 6.07 12.14 0.53
N TYR A 176 5.47 11.04 0.05
CA TYR A 176 6.17 9.78 -0.20
C TYR A 176 6.54 9.68 -1.67
N MET A 177 7.76 9.24 -1.94
CA MET A 177 8.15 8.62 -3.21
C MET A 177 7.40 7.28 -3.31
N ASP A 178 6.57 7.06 -4.33
CA ASP A 178 5.62 5.94 -4.32
C ASP A 178 6.32 4.58 -4.30
N ALA A 179 7.24 4.42 -5.23
CA ALA A 179 7.75 3.12 -5.60
C ALA A 179 9.28 3.11 -5.64
N GLY A 180 9.84 2.45 -6.65
CA GLY A 180 11.28 2.44 -6.88
C GLY A 180 11.81 3.76 -7.38
N ASP A 181 10.96 4.53 -8.06
CA ASP A 181 11.15 5.91 -8.48
C ASP A 181 10.63 6.91 -7.43
N TRP A 182 10.48 8.17 -7.83
CA TRP A 182 10.41 9.30 -6.90
C TRP A 182 9.18 10.19 -7.07
N ASP A 183 8.15 9.67 -7.74
CA ASP A 183 6.89 10.36 -7.94
C ASP A 183 6.18 10.61 -6.60
N ARG A 184 5.48 11.74 -6.49
CA ARG A 184 4.66 12.09 -5.33
C ARG A 184 3.28 12.57 -5.76
N HIS A 185 2.35 11.64 -5.96
CA HIS A 185 1.02 11.87 -6.48
C HIS A 185 -0.08 11.90 -5.42
N ILE A 186 -1.22 12.53 -5.76
CA ILE A 186 -2.38 12.66 -4.87
C ILE A 186 -2.90 11.32 -4.34
N ALA A 187 -2.72 10.24 -5.11
CA ALA A 187 -3.09 8.88 -4.72
C ALA A 187 -2.39 8.41 -3.44
N HIS A 188 -1.21 8.97 -3.10
CA HIS A 188 -0.45 8.57 -1.90
C HIS A 188 -1.15 8.99 -0.61
N LEU A 189 -2.11 9.92 -0.68
CA LEU A 189 -2.99 10.23 0.45
C LEU A 189 -3.88 9.06 0.88
N ARG A 190 -4.03 8.00 0.05
CA ARG A 190 -4.67 6.74 0.48
C ARG A 190 -3.97 6.12 1.69
N VAL A 191 -2.65 6.29 1.82
CA VAL A 191 -1.90 5.88 3.02
C VAL A 191 -2.33 6.69 4.24
N SER A 192 -2.41 8.01 4.10
CA SER A 192 -2.90 8.87 5.19
C SER A 192 -4.33 8.51 5.58
N ARG A 193 -5.19 8.19 4.60
CA ARG A 193 -6.57 7.76 4.86
C ARG A 193 -6.63 6.45 5.65
N LEU A 194 -5.81 5.45 5.30
CA LEU A 194 -5.69 4.19 6.06
C LEU A 194 -5.37 4.44 7.54
N PHE A 195 -4.42 5.33 7.83
CA PHE A 195 -4.00 5.61 9.20
C PHE A 195 -5.02 6.44 9.98
N LEU A 196 -5.72 7.35 9.33
CA LEU A 196 -6.86 8.04 9.95
C LEU A 196 -7.98 7.05 10.30
N ASP A 197 -8.30 6.10 9.41
CA ASP A 197 -9.29 5.06 9.70
C ASP A 197 -8.85 4.17 10.89
N LEU A 198 -7.57 3.76 10.96
CA LEU A 198 -7.06 3.00 12.10
C LEU A 198 -7.23 3.70 13.44
N LEU A 199 -7.09 5.03 13.50
CA LEU A 199 -7.32 5.79 14.73
C LEU A 199 -8.77 5.73 15.22
N ASP A 200 -9.73 5.45 14.34
CA ASP A 200 -11.13 5.21 14.72
C ASP A 200 -11.37 3.76 15.18
N TYR A 201 -10.48 2.81 14.84
CA TYR A 201 -10.72 1.37 15.02
C TYR A 201 -9.89 0.73 16.13
N LEU A 202 -8.69 1.26 16.39
CA LEU A 202 -7.79 0.69 17.38
C LEU A 202 -8.34 0.84 18.81
N PRO A 203 -8.14 -0.17 19.67
CA PRO A 203 -8.43 -0.04 21.09
C PRO A 203 -7.67 1.13 21.75
N ALA A 204 -8.26 1.68 22.81
CA ALA A 204 -7.74 2.89 23.47
C ALA A 204 -6.30 2.75 24.01
N ASP A 205 -5.92 1.56 24.45
CA ASP A 205 -4.56 1.24 24.91
C ASP A 205 -3.55 1.16 23.76
N ARG A 206 -4.00 0.89 22.54
CA ARG A 206 -3.16 0.77 21.33
C ARG A 206 -3.01 2.07 20.54
N LEU A 207 -3.91 3.05 20.73
CA LEU A 207 -3.85 4.35 20.07
C LEU A 207 -2.56 5.14 20.36
N ARG A 208 -1.87 4.86 21.47
CA ARG A 208 -0.62 5.53 21.87
C ARG A 208 0.62 4.65 21.72
N THR A 209 0.50 3.53 21.01
CA THR A 209 1.65 2.68 20.68
C THR A 209 2.68 3.52 19.94
N SER A 210 3.91 3.51 20.46
CA SER A 210 5.03 4.15 19.78
C SER A 210 5.63 3.19 18.76
N TYR A 211 5.67 3.64 17.52
CA TYR A 211 6.33 2.97 16.40
C TYR A 211 7.69 3.63 16.09
N GLY A 212 7.98 4.79 16.70
CA GLY A 212 9.22 5.53 16.50
C GLY A 212 9.15 6.52 15.33
N ILE A 213 7.93 6.86 14.91
CA ILE A 213 7.70 7.85 13.87
C ILE A 213 8.09 9.24 14.39
N PRO A 214 8.85 10.05 13.61
CA PRO A 214 9.14 11.42 13.98
C PRO A 214 7.89 12.27 14.15
N LYS A 215 7.94 13.18 15.12
CA LYS A 215 6.90 14.16 15.37
C LYS A 215 6.87 15.19 14.26
N SER A 216 5.66 15.67 13.93
CA SER A 216 5.46 16.67 12.88
C SER A 216 6.24 17.96 13.14
N SER A 217 6.38 18.35 14.41
CA SER A 217 7.17 19.49 14.88
C SER A 217 8.68 19.38 14.62
N GLU A 218 9.22 18.19 14.37
CA GLU A 218 10.64 17.98 14.04
C GLU A 218 10.99 18.47 12.62
N PHE A 219 10.03 18.41 11.69
CA PHE A 219 10.31 18.59 10.25
C PHE A 219 9.40 19.59 9.55
N LEU A 220 8.18 19.79 10.03
CA LEU A 220 7.22 20.71 9.44
C LEU A 220 7.32 22.08 10.13
N ASP A 221 6.47 23.02 9.71
CA ASP A 221 6.44 24.39 10.25
C ASP A 221 6.39 24.39 11.79
N PRO A 222 7.44 24.88 12.48
CA PRO A 222 7.55 24.77 13.93
C PRO A 222 6.52 25.61 14.69
N GLU A 223 5.97 26.66 14.06
CA GLU A 223 4.91 27.47 14.67
C GLU A 223 3.56 26.77 14.52
N LEU A 224 3.28 26.22 13.33
CA LEU A 224 2.02 25.52 13.05
C LEU A 224 1.87 24.22 13.84
N TYR A 225 2.98 23.50 14.05
CA TYR A 225 3.00 22.20 14.74
C TYR A 225 3.47 22.27 16.18
N ALA A 226 3.58 23.48 16.76
CA ALA A 226 3.94 23.65 18.15
C ALA A 226 2.95 22.90 19.08
N GLY A 227 3.50 22.08 19.98
CA GLY A 227 2.70 21.34 20.97
C GLY A 227 1.91 20.16 20.40
N THR A 228 2.31 19.62 19.25
CA THR A 228 1.68 18.43 18.64
C THR A 228 2.38 17.11 18.97
N ASP A 229 3.48 17.13 19.71
CA ASP A 229 4.31 15.94 20.02
C ASP A 229 3.56 14.83 20.77
N ASP A 230 2.45 15.17 21.42
CA ASP A 230 1.56 14.26 22.14
C ASP A 230 0.55 13.52 21.24
N LEU A 231 0.51 13.83 19.95
CA LEU A 231 -0.31 13.10 18.98
C LEU A 231 0.22 11.66 18.77
N PRO A 232 -0.66 10.71 18.43
CA PRO A 232 -0.25 9.36 18.02
C PRO A 232 0.71 9.35 16.84
N ASP A 233 1.63 8.39 16.83
CA ASP A 233 2.59 8.20 15.73
C ASP A 233 1.88 8.03 14.37
N LEU A 234 0.74 7.32 14.32
CA LEU A 234 -0.06 7.16 13.10
C LEU A 234 -0.61 8.49 12.57
N LEU A 235 -0.96 9.41 13.48
CA LEU A 235 -1.45 10.73 13.09
C LEU A 235 -0.31 11.60 12.57
N HIS A 236 0.88 11.51 13.15
CA HIS A 236 2.08 12.16 12.60
C HIS A 236 2.43 11.64 11.21
N GLU A 237 2.35 10.33 10.99
CA GLU A 237 2.58 9.72 9.66
C GLU A 237 1.51 10.16 8.65
N ALA A 238 0.24 10.23 9.05
CA ALA A 238 -0.83 10.73 8.18
C ALA A 238 -0.62 12.21 7.80
N ILE A 239 -0.26 13.06 8.77
CA ILE A 239 0.01 14.49 8.58
C ILE A 239 1.10 14.73 7.54
N TRP A 240 2.14 13.88 7.48
CA TRP A 240 3.28 14.06 6.57
C TRP A 240 2.86 14.33 5.11
N THR A 241 2.02 13.45 4.56
CA THR A 241 1.57 13.56 3.16
C THR A 241 0.40 14.54 3.00
N ILE A 242 -0.45 14.70 4.03
CA ILE A 242 -1.54 15.70 3.98
C ILE A 242 -0.99 17.12 3.98
N ASP A 243 0.04 17.41 4.78
CA ASP A 243 0.71 18.71 4.80
C ASP A 243 1.43 19.01 3.48
N PHE A 244 2.03 18.01 2.85
CA PHE A 244 2.58 18.14 1.51
C PHE A 244 1.53 18.67 0.52
N PHE A 245 0.35 18.03 0.45
CA PHE A 245 -0.72 18.51 -0.44
C PHE A 245 -1.34 19.85 -0.01
N ARG A 246 -1.34 20.17 1.29
CA ARG A 246 -1.70 21.52 1.77
C ARG A 246 -0.79 22.59 1.18
N ARG A 247 0.51 22.31 1.05
CA ARG A 247 1.49 23.22 0.44
C ARG A 247 1.37 23.30 -1.08
N LEU A 248 0.84 22.25 -1.72
CA LEU A 248 0.49 22.24 -3.15
C LEU A 248 -0.88 22.91 -3.45
N GLN A 249 -1.62 23.34 -2.43
CA GLN A 249 -2.86 24.09 -2.61
C GLN A 249 -2.56 25.53 -3.05
N GLY A 250 -3.12 25.93 -4.18
CA GLY A 250 -3.05 27.30 -4.70
C GLY A 250 -3.87 28.29 -3.86
N PRO A 251 -3.64 29.61 -4.04
CA PRO A 251 -4.39 30.65 -3.35
C PRO A 251 -5.89 30.67 -3.70
N ASP A 252 -6.26 30.11 -4.85
CA ASP A 252 -7.65 29.92 -5.29
C ASP A 252 -8.33 28.67 -4.70
N GLY A 253 -7.58 27.88 -3.92
CA GLY A 253 -8.07 26.65 -3.28
C GLY A 253 -7.84 25.38 -4.09
N THR A 254 -7.48 25.47 -5.37
CA THR A 254 -7.21 24.30 -6.23
C THR A 254 -5.95 23.56 -5.78
N VAL A 255 -5.88 22.25 -5.98
CA VAL A 255 -4.75 21.41 -5.54
C VAL A 255 -4.10 20.74 -6.73
N ARG A 256 -2.77 20.83 -6.79
CA ARG A 256 -1.93 20.18 -7.81
C ARG A 256 -1.85 18.67 -7.61
N GLY A 257 -1.80 17.92 -8.71
CA GLY A 257 -1.79 16.45 -8.66
C GLY A 257 -0.54 15.81 -8.08
N GLY A 258 0.57 16.56 -7.95
CA GLY A 258 1.81 16.03 -7.38
C GLY A 258 3.08 16.68 -7.91
N ILE A 259 4.22 16.04 -7.62
CA ILE A 259 5.55 16.40 -8.13
C ILE A 259 6.20 15.15 -8.71
N GLU A 260 6.90 15.31 -9.82
CA GLU A 260 7.42 14.21 -10.63
C GLU A 260 8.70 14.64 -11.37
N SER A 261 9.58 13.69 -11.62
CA SER A 261 10.72 13.82 -12.52
C SER A 261 10.30 13.53 -13.96
N ALA A 262 10.84 14.26 -14.94
CA ALA A 262 10.47 14.12 -16.36
C ALA A 262 11.04 12.84 -17.03
N GLY A 263 10.87 11.70 -16.37
CA GLY A 263 11.31 10.37 -16.75
C GLY A 263 11.62 9.51 -15.53
N HIS A 264 11.70 8.20 -15.73
CA HIS A 264 12.16 7.28 -14.69
C HIS A 264 13.63 7.55 -14.33
N PRO A 265 14.06 7.25 -13.09
CA PRO A 265 15.42 7.49 -12.62
C PRO A 265 16.49 6.96 -13.57
N MET A 266 17.50 7.79 -13.82
CA MET A 266 18.67 7.35 -14.56
C MET A 266 19.45 6.32 -13.74
N LEU A 267 19.74 5.15 -14.33
CA LEU A 267 20.49 4.09 -13.68
C LEU A 267 21.76 4.60 -12.98
N GLY A 268 21.89 4.31 -11.69
CA GLY A 268 23.02 4.72 -10.86
C GLY A 268 22.90 6.13 -10.28
N THR A 269 21.76 6.81 -10.44
CA THR A 269 21.46 8.11 -9.83
C THR A 269 20.57 7.91 -8.61
N ALA A 270 20.90 8.54 -7.49
CA ALA A 270 20.06 8.59 -6.31
C ALA A 270 19.21 9.87 -6.31
N SER A 271 18.07 9.85 -5.61
CA SER A 271 17.06 10.92 -5.57
C SER A 271 17.61 12.29 -5.17
N PHE A 272 18.58 12.34 -4.25
CA PHE A 272 19.20 13.59 -3.81
C PHE A 272 20.20 14.18 -4.82
N LEU A 273 20.47 13.46 -5.92
CA LEU A 273 21.26 13.86 -7.07
C LEU A 273 20.44 13.82 -8.36
N GLU A 274 19.12 13.97 -8.28
CA GLU A 274 18.24 14.00 -9.46
C GLU A 274 18.77 14.98 -10.52
N THR A 275 18.85 14.47 -11.75
CA THR A 275 19.38 15.20 -12.92
C THR A 275 18.32 15.47 -13.98
N LEU A 276 17.20 14.77 -13.93
CA LEU A 276 16.05 15.02 -14.80
C LEU A 276 15.35 16.32 -14.39
N PRO A 277 14.75 17.05 -15.35
CA PRO A 277 13.87 18.16 -15.02
C PRO A 277 12.74 17.68 -14.11
N VAL A 278 12.49 18.40 -13.02
CA VAL A 278 11.40 18.08 -12.08
C VAL A 278 10.27 19.08 -12.26
N PHE A 279 9.04 18.61 -12.20
CA PHE A 279 7.85 19.44 -12.38
C PHE A 279 6.78 19.14 -11.34
N THR A 280 5.87 20.09 -11.17
CA THR A 280 4.59 19.86 -10.50
C THR A 280 3.47 19.90 -11.53
N TYR A 281 2.52 18.98 -11.41
CA TYR A 281 1.33 18.96 -12.25
C TYR A 281 0.50 20.24 -12.07
N ALA A 282 -0.32 20.55 -13.08
CA ALA A 282 -1.36 21.56 -12.93
C ALA A 282 -2.41 21.11 -11.90
N PRO A 283 -3.15 22.06 -11.30
CA PRO A 283 -4.32 21.72 -10.51
C PRO A 283 -5.37 20.97 -11.34
N ASP A 284 -6.03 20.02 -10.70
CA ASP A 284 -7.14 19.28 -11.30
C ASP A 284 -8.28 19.06 -10.31
N ILE A 285 -9.50 18.89 -10.82
CA ILE A 285 -10.72 18.80 -10.01
C ILE A 285 -10.67 17.55 -9.12
N SER A 286 -10.17 16.44 -9.64
CA SER A 286 -10.08 15.14 -8.96
C SER A 286 -9.15 15.23 -7.75
N SER A 287 -7.93 15.74 -7.94
CA SER A 287 -6.96 15.98 -6.89
C SER A 287 -7.49 16.94 -5.82
N THR A 288 -8.23 17.97 -6.24
CA THR A 288 -8.80 18.97 -5.35
C THR A 288 -9.89 18.38 -4.44
N TYR A 289 -10.82 17.57 -4.97
CA TYR A 289 -11.80 16.87 -4.13
C TYR A 289 -11.14 15.82 -3.22
N THR A 290 -10.19 15.04 -3.72
CA THR A 290 -9.46 14.05 -2.90
C THR A 290 -8.80 14.69 -1.70
N TYR A 291 -8.10 15.82 -1.91
CA TYR A 291 -7.52 16.58 -0.80
C TYR A 291 -8.58 17.12 0.17
N ALA A 292 -9.69 17.69 -0.34
CA ALA A 292 -10.77 18.20 0.50
C ALA A 292 -11.33 17.14 1.45
N ALA A 293 -11.52 15.91 0.95
CA ALA A 293 -11.98 14.78 1.75
C ALA A 293 -11.01 14.47 2.90
N ILE A 294 -9.73 14.28 2.56
CA ILE A 294 -8.73 13.76 3.50
C ILE A 294 -8.29 14.84 4.51
N ALA A 295 -8.18 16.10 4.08
CA ALA A 295 -7.94 17.23 4.99
C ALA A 295 -9.11 17.44 5.96
N GLY A 296 -10.35 17.25 5.51
CA GLY A 296 -11.53 17.26 6.39
C GLY A 296 -11.46 16.15 7.45
N SER A 297 -11.15 14.91 7.04
CA SER A 297 -10.96 13.80 7.96
C SER A 297 -9.83 14.05 8.97
N LEU A 298 -8.71 14.64 8.55
CA LEU A 298 -7.63 15.03 9.46
C LEU A 298 -8.11 16.07 10.49
N ALA A 299 -8.85 17.09 10.06
CA ALA A 299 -9.38 18.10 10.96
C ALA A 299 -10.27 17.49 12.07
N ARG A 300 -11.12 16.52 11.72
CA ARG A 300 -11.93 15.77 12.71
C ARG A 300 -11.08 15.07 13.76
N HIS A 301 -9.99 14.43 13.35
CA HIS A 301 -9.09 13.74 14.27
C HIS A 301 -8.33 14.73 15.15
N LEU A 302 -7.79 15.80 14.57
CA LEU A 302 -7.09 16.85 15.32
C LEU A 302 -7.99 17.48 16.41
N GLU A 303 -9.27 17.72 16.11
CA GLU A 303 -10.26 18.18 17.10
C GLU A 303 -10.42 17.15 18.23
N THR A 304 -10.55 15.87 17.88
CA THR A 304 -10.68 14.76 18.85
C THR A 304 -9.46 14.66 19.78
N TYR A 305 -8.26 14.97 19.27
CA TYR A 305 -7.00 15.00 20.04
C TYR A 305 -6.69 16.36 20.68
N GLY A 306 -7.68 17.26 20.74
CA GLY A 306 -7.56 18.54 21.44
C GLY A 306 -6.59 19.52 20.77
N LYS A 307 -6.51 19.50 19.45
CA LYS A 307 -5.70 20.42 18.63
C LYS A 307 -6.60 21.31 17.74
N PRO A 308 -7.52 22.11 18.32
CA PRO A 308 -8.55 22.83 17.56
C PRO A 308 -7.99 23.89 16.61
N ASP A 309 -6.88 24.55 16.96
CA ASP A 309 -6.27 25.57 16.09
C ASP A 309 -5.71 24.93 14.81
N LEU A 310 -5.01 23.80 14.93
CA LEU A 310 -4.52 23.05 13.77
C LEU A 310 -5.66 22.40 13.00
N ALA A 311 -6.69 21.91 13.70
CA ALA A 311 -7.92 21.40 13.07
C ALA A 311 -8.59 22.47 12.20
N ALA A 312 -8.67 23.71 12.69
CA ALA A 312 -9.25 24.84 11.95
C ALA A 312 -8.43 25.19 10.69
N VAL A 313 -7.10 25.08 10.73
CA VAL A 313 -6.23 25.27 9.56
C VAL A 313 -6.58 24.26 8.46
N TYR A 314 -6.66 22.97 8.81
CA TYR A 314 -6.98 21.93 7.83
C TYR A 314 -8.42 21.96 7.36
N LEU A 315 -9.38 22.24 8.25
CA LEU A 315 -10.78 22.37 7.86
C LEU A 315 -10.99 23.58 6.92
N GLY A 316 -10.35 24.71 7.22
CA GLY A 316 -10.38 25.88 6.34
C GLY A 316 -9.75 25.60 4.98
N SER A 317 -8.65 24.83 4.94
CA SER A 317 -8.01 24.39 3.70
C SER A 317 -8.90 23.42 2.91
N ALA A 318 -9.57 22.48 3.59
CA ALA A 318 -10.51 21.54 3.00
C ALA A 318 -11.72 22.25 2.38
N PHE A 319 -12.28 23.27 3.05
CA PHE A 319 -13.36 24.08 2.48
C PHE A 319 -12.94 24.86 1.24
N ARG A 320 -11.75 25.47 1.23
CA ARG A 320 -11.25 26.13 0.02
C ARG A 320 -11.10 25.16 -1.14
N ALA A 321 -10.61 23.94 -0.89
CA ALA A 321 -10.51 22.91 -1.91
C ALA A 321 -11.88 22.48 -2.41
N TRP A 322 -12.83 22.21 -1.51
CA TRP A 322 -14.21 21.91 -1.89
C TRP A 322 -14.82 23.00 -2.77
N ASP A 323 -14.76 24.27 -2.33
CA ASP A 323 -15.36 25.39 -3.06
C ASP A 323 -14.70 25.59 -4.43
N ALA A 324 -13.37 25.42 -4.52
CA ALA A 324 -12.63 25.49 -5.79
C ALA A 324 -13.00 24.35 -6.75
N ALA A 325 -13.16 23.13 -6.23
CA ALA A 325 -13.58 21.99 -7.02
C ALA A 325 -15.04 22.10 -7.48
N GLU A 326 -15.96 22.61 -6.65
CA GLU A 326 -17.34 22.92 -7.07
C GLU A 326 -17.35 23.96 -8.20
N ALA A 327 -16.52 24.99 -8.10
CA ALA A 327 -16.39 26.00 -9.15
C ALA A 327 -15.86 25.37 -10.46
N GLY A 328 -14.79 24.57 -10.37
CA GLY A 328 -14.24 23.84 -11.53
C GLY A 328 -15.23 22.87 -12.16
N LEU A 329 -16.01 22.15 -11.36
CA LEU A 329 -17.04 21.22 -11.83
C LEU A 329 -18.21 21.97 -12.51
N SER A 330 -18.53 23.17 -12.06
CA SER A 330 -19.59 23.99 -12.65
C SER A 330 -19.23 24.53 -14.05
N ASP A 331 -17.94 24.73 -14.33
CA ASP A 331 -17.42 25.17 -15.62
C ASP A 331 -16.11 24.43 -15.98
N ILE A 332 -16.25 23.13 -16.27
CA ILE A 332 -15.13 22.24 -16.62
C ILE A 332 -14.37 22.75 -17.85
N ASP A 333 -15.08 23.39 -18.78
CA ASP A 333 -14.50 23.92 -20.02
C ASP A 333 -13.51 25.06 -19.70
N ALA A 334 -13.92 25.99 -18.84
CA ALA A 334 -13.03 27.04 -18.36
C ALA A 334 -11.88 26.48 -17.51
N PHE A 335 -12.17 25.52 -16.62
CA PHE A 335 -11.17 24.96 -15.69
C PHE A 335 -10.00 24.29 -16.44
N TYR A 336 -10.28 23.51 -17.49
CA TYR A 336 -9.25 22.79 -18.25
C TYR A 336 -8.82 23.49 -19.56
N THR A 337 -9.13 24.77 -19.75
CA THR A 337 -8.84 25.49 -21.02
C THR A 337 -7.37 25.34 -21.46
N ASP A 338 -6.42 25.53 -20.55
CA ASP A 338 -4.99 25.42 -20.86
C ASP A 338 -4.58 23.98 -21.19
N ALA A 339 -5.10 23.00 -20.45
CA ALA A 339 -4.82 21.59 -20.68
C ALA A 339 -5.37 21.11 -22.03
N VAL A 340 -6.57 21.58 -22.42
CA VAL A 340 -7.17 21.29 -23.73
C VAL A 340 -6.34 21.92 -24.85
N ALA A 341 -5.87 23.16 -24.68
CA ALA A 341 -4.94 23.78 -25.63
C ALA A 341 -3.64 22.97 -25.75
N GLY A 342 -3.10 22.47 -24.64
CA GLY A 342 -1.94 21.59 -24.59
C GLY A 342 -2.15 20.26 -25.33
N LEU A 343 -3.32 19.62 -25.17
CA LEU A 343 -3.66 18.39 -25.90
C LEU A 343 -3.67 18.60 -27.42
N VAL A 344 -4.27 19.70 -27.88
CA VAL A 344 -4.34 20.03 -29.32
C VAL A 344 -2.96 20.38 -29.86
N ALA A 345 -2.21 21.23 -29.16
CA ALA A 345 -0.87 21.63 -29.57
C ALA A 345 0.13 20.47 -29.56
N GLY A 346 -0.03 19.52 -28.62
CA GLY A 346 0.78 18.32 -28.51
C GLY A 346 0.37 17.18 -29.45
N GLY A 347 -0.75 17.30 -30.17
CA GLY A 347 -1.24 16.28 -31.09
C GLY A 347 -1.86 15.04 -30.42
N TYR A 348 -2.24 15.14 -29.14
CA TYR A 348 -2.89 14.06 -28.38
C TYR A 348 -4.40 13.99 -28.60
N SER A 349 -4.99 15.11 -29.02
CA SER A 349 -6.40 15.21 -29.37
C SER A 349 -6.59 16.29 -30.43
N ASN A 350 -7.73 16.29 -31.10
CA ASN A 350 -8.19 17.41 -31.92
C ASN A 350 -9.28 18.19 -31.17
N SER A 351 -9.72 19.33 -31.71
CA SER A 351 -10.78 20.14 -31.08
C SER A 351 -12.11 19.40 -30.92
N GLU A 352 -12.32 18.30 -31.64
CA GLU A 352 -13.56 17.50 -31.57
C GLU A 352 -13.49 16.38 -30.52
N GLY A 353 -12.31 16.05 -29.98
CA GLY A 353 -12.15 15.00 -28.97
C GLY A 353 -12.48 15.45 -27.54
N TRP A 354 -12.58 16.76 -27.30
CA TRP A 354 -12.84 17.31 -25.97
C TRP A 354 -14.16 16.81 -25.33
N PRO A 355 -15.32 16.71 -26.02
CA PRO A 355 -16.56 16.25 -25.40
C PRO A 355 -16.48 14.87 -24.73
N GLU A 356 -15.73 13.92 -25.29
CA GLU A 356 -15.55 12.58 -24.69
C GLU A 356 -14.63 12.65 -23.47
N ILE A 357 -13.53 13.39 -23.57
CA ILE A 357 -12.57 13.60 -22.47
C ILE A 357 -13.27 14.28 -21.28
N ARG A 358 -14.03 15.35 -21.57
CA ARG A 358 -14.81 16.10 -20.59
C ARG A 358 -15.80 15.21 -19.85
N LEU A 359 -16.45 14.26 -20.54
CA LEU A 359 -17.39 13.35 -19.91
C LEU A 359 -16.69 12.47 -18.85
N LYS A 360 -15.55 11.88 -19.20
CA LYS A 360 -14.76 11.04 -18.28
C LYS A 360 -14.27 11.83 -17.07
N LEU A 361 -13.73 13.02 -17.28
CA LEU A 361 -13.30 13.92 -16.20
C LEU A 361 -14.47 14.31 -15.28
N LYS A 362 -15.65 14.55 -15.86
CA LYS A 362 -16.86 14.87 -15.10
C LYS A 362 -17.32 13.69 -14.25
N GLU A 363 -17.33 12.47 -14.80
CA GLU A 363 -17.72 11.26 -14.08
C GLU A 363 -16.79 10.98 -12.88
N GLU A 364 -15.49 11.15 -13.06
CA GLU A 364 -14.50 11.06 -11.99
C GLU A 364 -14.71 12.13 -10.92
N ALA A 365 -14.81 13.40 -11.35
CA ALA A 365 -15.02 14.53 -10.45
C ALA A 365 -16.32 14.40 -9.64
N GLU A 366 -17.42 13.94 -10.26
CA GLU A 366 -18.68 13.70 -9.55
C GLU A 366 -18.57 12.56 -8.53
N THR A 367 -17.77 11.54 -8.81
CA THR A 367 -17.50 10.46 -7.86
C THR A 367 -16.72 10.99 -6.66
N LEU A 368 -15.63 11.72 -6.91
CA LEU A 368 -14.78 12.28 -5.85
C LEU A 368 -15.47 13.41 -5.07
N ARG A 369 -16.42 14.12 -5.70
CA ARG A 369 -17.31 15.05 -5.01
C ARG A 369 -18.12 14.34 -3.93
N VAL A 370 -18.63 13.13 -4.18
CA VAL A 370 -19.38 12.36 -3.16
C VAL A 370 -18.44 11.90 -2.03
N VAL A 371 -17.20 11.51 -2.35
CA VAL A 371 -16.17 11.19 -1.35
C VAL A 371 -15.90 12.38 -0.43
N ALA A 372 -15.62 13.55 -1.00
CA ALA A 372 -15.38 14.78 -0.25
C ALA A 372 -16.61 15.22 0.55
N ALA A 373 -17.81 15.12 -0.04
CA ALA A 373 -19.06 15.46 0.62
C ALA A 373 -19.32 14.56 1.83
N SER A 374 -19.16 13.24 1.70
CA SER A 374 -19.33 12.31 2.83
C SER A 374 -18.33 12.59 3.94
N SER A 375 -17.05 12.85 3.60
CA SER A 375 -16.02 13.11 4.61
C SER A 375 -16.21 14.44 5.34
N LEU A 376 -16.53 15.51 4.60
CA LEU A 376 -16.85 16.81 5.18
C LEU A 376 -18.15 16.77 5.98
N TYR A 377 -19.15 16.01 5.52
CA TYR A 377 -20.38 15.80 6.29
C TYR A 377 -20.11 15.08 7.62
N ARG A 378 -19.29 14.03 7.62
CA ARG A 378 -18.86 13.34 8.84
C ARG A 378 -18.12 14.28 9.80
N THR A 379 -17.35 15.20 9.25
CA THR A 379 -16.55 16.17 10.01
C THR A 379 -17.41 17.30 10.60
N THR A 380 -18.34 17.86 9.84
CA THR A 380 -19.02 19.12 10.20
C THR A 380 -20.51 18.97 10.52
N GLY A 381 -21.16 17.92 10.02
CA GLY A 381 -22.61 17.75 10.10
C GLY A 381 -23.42 18.72 9.24
N GLU A 382 -22.79 19.52 8.37
CA GLU A 382 -23.47 20.52 7.55
C GLU A 382 -24.36 19.88 6.47
N LEU A 383 -25.59 20.43 6.33
CA LEU A 383 -26.58 19.89 5.39
C LEU A 383 -26.14 19.95 3.93
N ARG A 384 -25.34 20.95 3.52
CA ARG A 384 -24.88 21.08 2.13
C ARG A 384 -24.08 19.86 1.66
N PHE A 385 -23.20 19.34 2.52
CA PHE A 385 -22.39 18.15 2.22
C PHE A 385 -23.24 16.88 2.28
N ARG A 386 -24.16 16.79 3.24
CA ARG A 386 -25.12 15.69 3.28
C ARG A 386 -25.94 15.60 1.99
N THR A 387 -26.48 16.73 1.53
CA THR A 387 -27.30 16.78 0.31
C THR A 387 -26.47 16.37 -0.90
N ALA A 388 -25.25 16.88 -1.04
CA ALA A 388 -24.34 16.52 -2.12
C ALA A 388 -23.99 15.00 -2.13
N ALA A 389 -23.80 14.40 -0.95
CA ALA A 389 -23.53 12.97 -0.84
C ALA A 389 -24.77 12.12 -1.14
N GLU A 390 -25.91 12.42 -0.52
CA GLU A 390 -27.15 11.64 -0.67
C GLU A 390 -27.72 11.67 -2.09
N GLU A 391 -27.43 12.71 -2.88
CA GLU A 391 -27.87 12.83 -4.27
C GLU A 391 -27.43 11.62 -5.11
N ARG A 392 -26.19 11.17 -4.96
CA ARG A 392 -25.62 10.05 -5.73
C ARG A 392 -25.64 8.73 -4.97
N LEU A 393 -25.52 8.74 -3.64
CA LEU A 393 -25.58 7.51 -2.84
C LEU A 393 -26.94 6.79 -2.89
N ARG A 394 -28.01 7.48 -3.34
CA ARG A 394 -29.32 6.87 -3.60
C ARG A 394 -29.40 6.11 -4.93
N GLU A 395 -28.44 6.33 -5.83
CA GLU A 395 -28.39 5.71 -7.15
C GLU A 395 -27.64 4.36 -7.08
N ASN A 396 -27.04 3.93 -8.20
CA ASN A 396 -26.25 2.71 -8.24
C ASN A 396 -24.83 2.99 -7.72
N TRP A 397 -24.58 2.70 -6.44
CA TRP A 397 -23.28 2.86 -5.77
C TRP A 397 -22.60 1.50 -5.55
N ASP A 398 -21.29 1.46 -5.76
CA ASP A 398 -20.42 0.31 -5.48
C ASP A 398 -19.30 0.71 -4.50
N LEU A 399 -18.45 -0.23 -4.10
CA LEU A 399 -17.35 0.02 -3.15
C LEU A 399 -15.96 0.03 -3.82
N TYR A 400 -15.89 0.13 -5.14
CA TYR A 400 -14.62 0.12 -5.86
C TYR A 400 -13.84 1.42 -5.60
N LEU A 401 -12.56 1.29 -5.23
CA LEU A 401 -11.64 2.39 -4.92
C LEU A 401 -12.20 3.34 -3.83
N GLU A 402 -12.08 4.66 -4.03
CA GLU A 402 -12.45 5.71 -3.07
C GLU A 402 -13.97 5.74 -2.78
N LYS A 403 -14.80 5.09 -3.60
CA LYS A 403 -16.24 5.01 -3.34
C LYS A 403 -16.55 4.32 -2.00
N SER A 404 -15.67 3.41 -1.57
CA SER A 404 -15.73 2.81 -0.25
C SER A 404 -15.54 3.83 0.88
N ASP A 405 -14.69 4.84 0.69
CA ASP A 405 -14.47 5.93 1.65
C ASP A 405 -15.71 6.78 1.82
N ALA A 406 -16.37 7.13 0.71
CA ALA A 406 -17.63 7.88 0.74
C ALA A 406 -18.71 7.11 1.50
N ALA A 407 -18.84 5.81 1.22
CA ALA A 407 -19.82 4.96 1.87
C ALA A 407 -19.55 4.84 3.37
N TRP A 408 -18.29 4.61 3.75
CA TRP A 408 -17.89 4.49 5.15
C TRP A 408 -18.10 5.78 5.93
N ASP A 409 -17.65 6.92 5.40
CA ASP A 409 -17.80 8.21 6.08
C ASP A 409 -19.28 8.59 6.24
N TYR A 410 -20.10 8.26 5.24
CA TYR A 410 -21.53 8.50 5.33
C TYR A 410 -22.18 7.64 6.43
N ILE A 411 -21.99 6.31 6.44
CA ILE A 411 -22.67 5.43 7.44
C ILE A 411 -22.20 5.69 8.88
N THR A 412 -20.99 6.22 9.05
CA THR A 412 -20.41 6.60 10.35
C THR A 412 -20.66 8.07 10.75
N SER A 413 -21.42 8.81 9.94
CA SER A 413 -21.87 10.17 10.28
C SER A 413 -22.99 10.17 11.33
N SER A 414 -23.12 11.28 12.06
CA SER A 414 -24.07 11.40 13.19
C SER A 414 -25.55 11.23 12.80
N LYS A 415 -25.94 11.62 11.57
CA LYS A 415 -27.30 11.44 11.04
C LYS A 415 -27.22 10.96 9.59
N THR A 416 -27.98 9.94 9.24
CA THR A 416 -28.04 9.41 7.86
C THR A 416 -29.47 9.09 7.47
N ASP A 417 -29.77 9.11 6.18
CA ASP A 417 -30.92 8.39 5.64
C ASP A 417 -30.79 6.89 5.93
N SER A 418 -31.84 6.30 6.50
CA SER A 418 -31.84 4.89 6.94
C SER A 418 -31.89 3.90 5.77
N GLY A 419 -32.45 4.29 4.62
CA GLY A 419 -32.44 3.49 3.41
C GLY A 419 -31.05 3.40 2.81
N ILE A 420 -30.40 4.55 2.59
CA ILE A 420 -29.03 4.62 2.07
C ILE A 420 -28.09 3.84 3.00
N ARG A 421 -28.16 4.09 4.33
CA ARG A 421 -27.30 3.40 5.29
C ARG A 421 -27.43 1.88 5.21
N LYS A 422 -28.66 1.35 5.17
CA LYS A 422 -28.88 -0.10 5.05
C LYS A 422 -28.32 -0.67 3.75
N THR A 423 -28.48 0.04 2.64
CA THR A 423 -27.91 -0.37 1.34
C THR A 423 -26.39 -0.45 1.43
N LEU A 424 -25.73 0.59 1.93
CA LEU A 424 -24.27 0.63 2.04
C LEU A 424 -23.72 -0.41 3.01
N GLU A 425 -24.34 -0.59 4.19
CA GLU A 425 -23.98 -1.65 5.13
C GLU A 425 -24.14 -3.05 4.51
N SER A 426 -25.15 -3.24 3.65
CA SER A 426 -25.34 -4.49 2.90
C SER A 426 -24.24 -4.69 1.85
N LEU A 427 -23.80 -3.63 1.17
CA LEU A 427 -22.70 -3.70 0.20
C LEU A 427 -21.38 -4.12 0.87
N PHE A 428 -21.03 -3.54 2.02
CA PHE A 428 -19.82 -3.94 2.76
C PHE A 428 -19.84 -5.44 3.11
N LYS A 429 -20.99 -5.93 3.57
CA LYS A 429 -21.17 -7.35 3.91
C LYS A 429 -21.09 -8.25 2.67
N SER A 430 -21.72 -7.87 1.56
CA SER A 430 -21.73 -8.70 0.34
C SER A 430 -20.37 -8.75 -0.33
N GLU A 431 -19.66 -7.62 -0.45
CA GLU A 431 -18.33 -7.57 -1.05
C GLU A 431 -17.30 -8.35 -0.21
N THR A 432 -17.39 -8.24 1.12
CA THR A 432 -16.50 -9.00 2.01
C THR A 432 -16.84 -10.50 2.01
N ALA A 433 -18.12 -10.89 1.92
CA ALA A 433 -18.50 -12.29 1.78
C ALA A 433 -17.96 -12.89 0.47
N LEU A 434 -18.05 -12.13 -0.64
CA LEU A 434 -17.46 -12.53 -1.93
C LEU A 434 -15.94 -12.70 -1.82
N LEU A 435 -15.27 -11.81 -1.09
CA LEU A 435 -13.84 -11.92 -0.81
C LEU A 435 -13.53 -13.19 -0.01
N LEU A 436 -14.21 -13.43 1.12
CA LEU A 436 -13.99 -14.60 1.98
C LEU A 436 -14.21 -15.92 1.21
N GLU A 437 -15.34 -16.07 0.52
CA GLU A 437 -15.67 -17.26 -0.26
C GLU A 437 -14.58 -17.58 -1.31
N ALA A 438 -14.04 -16.56 -1.97
CA ALA A 438 -12.96 -16.75 -2.93
C ALA A 438 -11.67 -17.26 -2.28
N GLN A 439 -11.36 -16.81 -1.07
CA GLN A 439 -10.12 -17.15 -0.37
C GLN A 439 -10.17 -18.55 0.26
N GLU A 440 -11.34 -19.09 0.59
CA GLU A 440 -11.50 -20.46 1.14
C GLU A 440 -10.90 -21.55 0.22
N THR A 441 -10.78 -21.28 -1.08
CA THR A 441 -10.24 -22.24 -2.05
C THR A 441 -8.76 -22.01 -2.39
N ASN A 442 -8.15 -20.94 -1.87
CA ASN A 442 -6.76 -20.59 -2.14
C ASN A 442 -5.82 -21.28 -1.15
N THR A 443 -4.76 -21.91 -1.68
CA THR A 443 -3.69 -22.48 -0.83
C THR A 443 -2.95 -21.42 -0.02
N TYR A 444 -2.82 -20.21 -0.58
CA TYR A 444 -2.21 -19.05 0.05
C TYR A 444 -3.16 -17.86 -0.12
N PRO A 445 -3.99 -17.56 0.88
CA PRO A 445 -4.86 -16.39 0.84
C PRO A 445 -4.06 -15.11 0.63
N SER A 446 -4.58 -14.20 -0.19
CA SER A 446 -3.90 -12.93 -0.52
C SER A 446 -4.79 -11.70 -0.36
N MET A 447 -6.04 -11.89 0.07
CA MET A 447 -7.07 -10.85 0.07
C MET A 447 -7.26 -10.17 -1.30
N LYS A 448 -6.89 -10.80 -2.41
CA LYS A 448 -7.22 -10.25 -3.74
C LYS A 448 -8.68 -10.52 -4.08
N HIS A 449 -9.33 -9.51 -4.67
CA HIS A 449 -10.71 -9.65 -5.15
C HIS A 449 -10.81 -10.77 -6.19
N PRO A 450 -11.86 -11.62 -6.20
CA PRO A 450 -11.96 -12.75 -7.14
C PRO A 450 -11.97 -12.37 -8.63
N TYR A 451 -12.35 -11.13 -8.94
CA TYR A 451 -12.30 -10.58 -10.30
C TYR A 451 -11.02 -9.80 -10.60
N ALA A 452 -10.08 -9.71 -9.67
CA ALA A 452 -8.79 -9.09 -9.93
C ALA A 452 -8.00 -9.94 -10.94
N PRO A 453 -7.47 -9.34 -12.02
CA PRO A 453 -6.63 -10.08 -12.96
C PRO A 453 -5.33 -10.51 -12.28
N ALA A 454 -4.78 -11.67 -12.64
CA ALA A 454 -3.39 -11.95 -12.31
C ALA A 454 -2.51 -11.02 -13.17
N GLY A 455 -1.68 -10.20 -12.53
CA GLY A 455 -0.93 -9.16 -13.24
C GLY A 455 -0.21 -8.20 -12.28
N TRP A 456 0.18 -7.05 -12.83
CA TRP A 456 0.94 -6.03 -12.12
C TRP A 456 0.18 -5.53 -10.89
N GLY A 457 0.84 -5.55 -9.73
CA GLY A 457 0.22 -5.16 -8.46
C GLY A 457 -0.76 -6.17 -7.86
N GLN A 458 -0.96 -7.34 -8.50
CA GLN A 458 -1.99 -8.31 -8.09
C GLN A 458 -1.42 -9.60 -7.50
N GLY A 459 -0.09 -9.69 -7.35
CA GLY A 459 0.61 -10.89 -6.89
C GLY A 459 0.53 -11.17 -5.40
N GLY A 460 0.89 -10.18 -4.59
CA GLY A 460 1.13 -10.29 -3.15
C GLY A 460 0.09 -9.53 -2.34
N PRO A 461 0.46 -8.45 -1.63
CA PRO A 461 -0.40 -7.81 -0.63
C PRO A 461 -1.67 -7.19 -1.23
N PRO A 462 -2.77 -7.11 -0.46
CA PRO A 462 -3.96 -6.35 -0.86
C PRO A 462 -3.62 -4.86 -0.97
N ASP A 463 -4.31 -4.16 -1.87
CA ASP A 463 -4.23 -2.70 -1.93
C ASP A 463 -5.00 -2.03 -0.77
N SER A 464 -4.88 -0.70 -0.65
CA SER A 464 -5.53 0.06 0.42
C SER A 464 -7.04 -0.13 0.46
N GLY A 465 -7.70 -0.24 -0.70
CA GLY A 465 -9.15 -0.39 -0.78
C GLY A 465 -9.62 -1.71 -0.18
N ILE A 466 -8.93 -2.82 -0.50
CA ILE A 466 -9.28 -4.12 0.08
C ILE A 466 -8.90 -4.20 1.57
N ALA A 467 -7.77 -3.63 1.97
CA ALA A 467 -7.42 -3.56 3.39
C ALA A 467 -8.48 -2.79 4.20
N GLN A 468 -8.95 -1.64 3.69
CA GLN A 468 -10.04 -0.88 4.30
C GLN A 468 -11.37 -1.64 4.27
N LEU A 469 -11.71 -2.32 3.17
CA LEU A 469 -12.93 -3.14 3.09
C LEU A 469 -12.96 -4.16 4.23
N ALA A 470 -11.87 -4.90 4.43
CA ALA A 470 -11.76 -5.88 5.51
C ALA A 470 -11.92 -5.23 6.88
N MET A 471 -11.13 -4.19 7.20
CA MET A 471 -11.20 -3.52 8.50
C MET A 471 -12.58 -2.90 8.76
N ARG A 472 -13.15 -2.19 7.80
CA ARG A 472 -14.47 -1.53 7.91
C ARG A 472 -15.59 -2.53 8.11
N THR A 473 -15.57 -3.64 7.36
CA THR A 473 -16.60 -4.66 7.52
C THR A 473 -16.44 -5.37 8.86
N HIS A 474 -15.22 -5.68 9.31
CA HIS A 474 -15.01 -6.22 10.65
C HIS A 474 -15.53 -5.27 11.74
N MET A 475 -15.25 -3.96 11.64
CA MET A 475 -15.83 -2.97 12.56
C MET A 475 -17.37 -2.90 12.52
N LEU A 476 -17.97 -3.18 11.36
CA LEU A 476 -19.42 -3.19 11.17
C LEU A 476 -20.08 -4.47 11.71
N THR A 477 -19.40 -5.61 11.67
CA THR A 477 -20.00 -6.93 11.91
C THR A 477 -19.47 -7.67 13.14
N GLY A 478 -18.22 -7.42 13.53
CA GLY A 478 -17.47 -8.24 14.49
C GLY A 478 -17.15 -9.65 13.98
N ASP A 479 -17.11 -9.85 12.65
CA ASP A 479 -16.89 -11.17 12.05
C ASP A 479 -15.40 -11.57 12.06
N ASN A 480 -15.03 -12.43 13.00
CA ASN A 480 -13.66 -12.92 13.17
C ASN A 480 -13.13 -13.73 11.96
N ALA A 481 -13.98 -14.18 11.02
CA ALA A 481 -13.49 -14.78 9.78
C ALA A 481 -12.63 -13.79 8.96
N ILE A 482 -12.91 -12.48 9.08
CA ILE A 482 -12.12 -11.42 8.45
C ILE A 482 -10.74 -11.32 9.11
N ILE A 483 -10.67 -11.39 10.44
CA ILE A 483 -9.39 -11.42 11.17
C ILE A 483 -8.56 -12.64 10.77
N GLY A 484 -9.19 -13.82 10.68
CA GLY A 484 -8.54 -15.04 10.18
C GLY A 484 -7.96 -14.86 8.78
N LEU A 485 -8.72 -14.28 7.85
CA LEU A 485 -8.23 -14.01 6.50
C LEU A 485 -7.04 -13.02 6.47
N VAL A 486 -7.08 -11.97 7.30
CA VAL A 486 -5.96 -11.01 7.42
C VAL A 486 -4.72 -11.70 7.97
N LEU A 487 -4.87 -12.53 9.02
CA LEU A 487 -3.79 -13.32 9.61
C LEU A 487 -3.14 -14.25 8.56
N ASP A 488 -3.95 -15.05 7.86
CA ASP A 488 -3.47 -15.98 6.84
C ASP A 488 -2.76 -15.27 5.69
N THR A 489 -3.30 -14.13 5.28
CA THR A 489 -2.70 -13.31 4.23
C THR A 489 -1.34 -12.78 4.65
N LEU A 490 -1.21 -12.18 5.83
CA LEU A 490 0.07 -11.67 6.31
C LEU A 490 1.07 -12.80 6.56
N ASN A 491 0.64 -13.93 7.12
CA ASN A 491 1.49 -15.12 7.26
C ASN A 491 2.02 -15.59 5.90
N GLY A 492 1.17 -15.63 4.87
CA GLY A 492 1.55 -15.95 3.50
C GLY A 492 2.59 -14.98 2.95
N LEU A 493 2.39 -13.67 3.11
CA LEU A 493 3.34 -12.65 2.65
C LEU A 493 4.68 -12.69 3.39
N LEU A 494 4.70 -13.10 4.66
CA LEU A 494 5.88 -13.07 5.54
C LEU A 494 6.64 -14.41 5.59
N GLY A 495 6.22 -15.42 4.82
CA GLY A 495 7.01 -16.62 4.59
C GLY A 495 6.24 -17.93 4.60
N ALA A 496 4.96 -17.96 5.00
CA ALA A 496 4.11 -19.15 4.90
C ALA A 496 3.55 -19.32 3.47
N ASN A 497 4.44 -19.28 2.47
CA ASN A 497 4.11 -19.41 1.06
C ASN A 497 4.97 -20.48 0.38
N GLN A 498 4.69 -20.75 -0.90
CA GLN A 498 5.34 -21.81 -1.67
C GLN A 498 6.87 -21.68 -1.73
N THR A 499 7.41 -20.46 -1.73
CA THR A 499 8.86 -20.22 -1.77
C THR A 499 9.48 -20.23 -0.37
N GLY A 500 8.65 -20.10 0.67
CA GLY A 500 9.08 -19.93 2.05
C GLY A 500 9.86 -18.63 2.28
N MET A 501 9.66 -17.62 1.44
CA MET A 501 10.32 -16.31 1.53
C MET A 501 9.32 -15.24 1.96
N SER A 502 9.73 -14.40 2.89
CA SER A 502 9.06 -13.12 3.15
C SER A 502 9.21 -12.21 1.94
N LEU A 503 8.10 -11.62 1.49
CA LEU A 503 8.07 -10.59 0.47
C LEU A 503 8.42 -9.21 1.04
N MET A 504 8.76 -9.15 2.33
CA MET A 504 9.10 -7.93 3.07
C MET A 504 10.58 -7.89 3.42
N THR A 505 11.26 -6.79 3.06
CA THR A 505 12.61 -6.47 3.54
C THR A 505 12.63 -6.26 5.06
N GLY A 506 13.66 -6.77 5.73
CA GLY A 506 13.86 -6.70 7.17
C GLY A 506 13.11 -7.74 8.02
N VAL A 507 12.23 -8.56 7.43
CA VAL A 507 11.35 -9.48 8.17
C VAL A 507 11.44 -10.89 7.60
N GLY A 508 11.51 -11.89 8.48
CA GLY A 508 11.54 -13.31 8.13
C GLY A 508 12.96 -13.86 8.00
N ALA A 509 13.13 -15.17 8.23
CA ALA A 509 14.42 -15.84 8.14
C ALA A 509 14.97 -15.88 6.70
N ARG A 510 14.06 -15.99 5.73
CA ARG A 510 14.31 -15.81 4.30
C ARG A 510 13.42 -14.67 3.84
N GLN A 511 14.00 -13.72 3.14
CA GLN A 511 13.35 -12.48 2.76
C GLN A 511 13.87 -12.02 1.41
N ILE A 512 13.09 -11.18 0.74
CA ILE A 512 13.59 -10.42 -0.40
C ILE A 512 14.63 -9.38 0.06
N LEU A 513 15.65 -9.18 -0.75
CA LEU A 513 16.82 -8.33 -0.52
C LEU A 513 17.01 -7.33 -1.66
N HIS A 514 16.47 -7.60 -2.85
CA HIS A 514 16.65 -6.79 -4.06
C HIS A 514 15.33 -6.30 -4.67
N PRO A 515 14.53 -5.49 -3.94
CA PRO A 515 13.38 -4.81 -4.53
C PRO A 515 13.83 -3.79 -5.59
N LEU A 516 12.91 -3.36 -6.45
CA LEU A 516 13.13 -2.21 -7.32
C LEU A 516 13.06 -0.93 -6.50
N HIS A 517 14.20 -0.49 -5.94
CA HIS A 517 14.32 0.75 -5.19
C HIS A 517 15.59 1.50 -5.60
N GLU A 518 15.47 2.62 -6.30
CA GLU A 518 16.61 3.21 -7.00
C GLU A 518 17.67 3.79 -6.06
N ASP A 519 17.28 4.36 -4.92
CA ASP A 519 18.24 4.98 -4.00
C ASP A 519 19.23 3.97 -3.42
N HIS A 520 18.76 2.80 -2.95
CA HIS A 520 19.69 1.80 -2.40
C HIS A 520 20.60 1.20 -3.46
N ARG A 521 20.07 1.03 -4.70
CA ARG A 521 20.82 0.50 -5.85
C ARG A 521 21.92 1.46 -6.26
N ALA A 522 21.58 2.74 -6.40
CA ALA A 522 22.53 3.79 -6.76
C ALA A 522 23.61 3.99 -5.69
N MET A 523 23.24 3.90 -4.40
CA MET A 523 24.19 4.03 -3.29
C MET A 523 25.01 2.76 -3.02
N GLY A 524 24.60 1.59 -3.52
CA GLY A 524 25.26 0.30 -3.24
C GLY A 524 25.13 -0.15 -1.79
N VAL A 525 24.00 0.15 -1.14
CA VAL A 525 23.71 -0.19 0.26
C VAL A 525 22.58 -1.22 0.36
N GLN A 526 22.30 -1.72 1.57
CA GLN A 526 21.16 -2.62 1.80
C GLN A 526 19.83 -1.90 1.52
N ALA A 527 18.84 -2.65 1.01
CA ALA A 527 17.51 -2.11 0.82
C ALA A 527 16.91 -1.60 2.15
N PRO A 528 16.13 -0.52 2.13
CA PRO A 528 15.40 -0.06 3.31
C PRO A 528 14.55 -1.18 3.89
N LEU A 529 14.49 -1.28 5.22
CA LEU A 529 13.58 -2.19 5.89
C LEU A 529 12.13 -1.76 5.62
N GLY A 530 11.22 -2.72 5.54
CA GLY A 530 9.79 -2.45 5.46
C GLY A 530 9.19 -2.37 4.06
N ILE A 531 10.00 -2.43 3.00
CA ILE A 531 9.53 -2.57 1.62
C ILE A 531 8.89 -3.94 1.42
N ILE A 532 7.69 -3.97 0.83
CA ILE A 532 6.94 -5.19 0.51
C ILE A 532 6.65 -5.20 -0.98
N ILE A 533 7.20 -6.17 -1.70
CA ILE A 533 7.08 -6.23 -3.16
C ILE A 533 5.71 -6.74 -3.62
N TYR A 534 5.37 -6.49 -4.88
CA TYR A 534 4.19 -7.06 -5.53
C TYR A 534 4.23 -8.58 -5.62
N GLY A 535 5.41 -9.20 -5.64
CA GLY A 535 5.56 -10.64 -5.55
C GLY A 535 5.16 -11.36 -6.83
N TRP A 536 4.28 -12.37 -6.73
CA TRP A 536 4.01 -13.29 -7.83
C TRP A 536 3.34 -12.63 -9.04
N ALA A 537 3.81 -12.94 -10.24
CA ALA A 537 3.18 -12.48 -11.47
C ALA A 537 3.10 -13.60 -12.50
N PRO A 538 2.14 -13.55 -13.46
CA PRO A 538 2.10 -14.50 -14.55
C PRO A 538 3.41 -14.50 -15.35
N ALA A 539 3.93 -15.69 -15.69
CA ALA A 539 5.19 -15.82 -16.42
C ALA A 539 5.18 -15.17 -17.83
N ASN A 540 3.99 -14.93 -18.39
CA ASN A 540 3.80 -14.24 -19.67
C ASN A 540 3.66 -12.71 -19.52
N ALA A 541 3.62 -12.18 -18.30
CA ALA A 541 3.45 -10.75 -18.07
C ALA A 541 4.76 -9.95 -18.26
N PHE A 542 5.89 -10.62 -18.51
CA PHE A 542 7.17 -9.99 -18.79
C PHE A 542 8.10 -10.88 -19.64
N ALA A 543 9.11 -10.26 -20.26
CA ALA A 543 10.09 -10.92 -21.12
C ALA A 543 11.52 -10.75 -20.58
N TYR A 544 12.14 -11.86 -20.16
CA TYR A 544 13.47 -11.87 -19.54
C TYR A 544 14.59 -11.36 -20.45
N GLY A 545 14.44 -11.46 -21.76
CA GLY A 545 15.42 -10.98 -22.74
C GLY A 545 15.40 -9.47 -22.87
N TRP A 546 14.38 -8.79 -22.36
CA TRP A 546 14.41 -7.33 -22.22
C TRP A 546 15.34 -6.92 -21.08
N ILE A 547 15.47 -7.77 -20.07
CA ILE A 547 16.29 -7.53 -18.88
C ILE A 547 17.74 -7.95 -19.12
N PHE A 548 17.95 -9.19 -19.56
CA PHE A 548 19.28 -9.77 -19.69
C PHE A 548 19.83 -9.71 -21.13
N GLY A 549 18.98 -9.43 -22.12
CA GLY A 549 19.27 -9.65 -23.54
C GLY A 549 18.92 -11.10 -23.96
N PRO A 550 18.41 -11.34 -25.18
CA PRO A 550 18.03 -12.68 -25.63
C PRO A 550 19.12 -13.77 -25.44
N PRO A 551 20.43 -13.49 -25.62
CA PRO A 551 21.49 -14.48 -25.40
C PRO A 551 21.75 -14.86 -23.94
N TRP A 552 21.38 -13.99 -22.99
CA TRP A 552 21.65 -14.13 -21.56
C TRP A 552 20.40 -14.39 -20.73
N SER A 553 19.23 -14.35 -21.37
CA SER A 553 17.93 -14.64 -20.78
C SER A 553 17.96 -15.99 -20.04
N PRO A 554 17.68 -16.03 -18.72
CA PRO A 554 17.71 -17.28 -17.95
C PRO A 554 16.62 -18.26 -18.38
N LEU A 555 15.57 -17.76 -19.04
CA LEU A 555 14.33 -18.48 -19.36
C LEU A 555 13.91 -18.26 -20.82
N ALA A 556 13.43 -19.33 -21.48
CA ALA A 556 12.98 -19.27 -22.87
C ALA A 556 11.79 -18.31 -23.08
N GLU A 557 11.95 -17.26 -23.88
CA GLU A 557 10.90 -16.25 -24.12
C GLU A 557 9.79 -16.70 -25.08
N VAL A 558 10.10 -17.54 -26.07
CA VAL A 558 9.13 -18.05 -27.04
C VAL A 558 9.41 -19.52 -27.34
N GLY A 559 8.35 -20.33 -27.38
CA GLY A 559 8.37 -21.66 -27.99
C GLY A 559 8.64 -22.87 -27.09
N LEU A 560 8.94 -23.99 -27.74
CA LEU A 560 9.33 -25.27 -27.12
C LEU A 560 10.79 -25.20 -26.64
N THR A 561 11.19 -26.02 -25.66
CA THR A 561 12.57 -26.11 -25.12
C THR A 561 13.64 -26.29 -26.19
N SER A 562 13.28 -26.84 -27.36
CA SER A 562 14.17 -26.96 -28.53
C SER A 562 14.54 -25.63 -29.21
N GLN A 563 13.85 -24.53 -28.87
CA GLN A 563 14.07 -23.19 -29.42
C GLN A 563 14.90 -22.28 -28.52
N SER A 564 15.12 -22.64 -27.25
CA SER A 564 16.03 -21.93 -26.35
C SER A 564 17.42 -22.55 -26.40
N GLN A 565 18.33 -21.97 -27.18
CA GLN A 565 19.69 -22.50 -27.31
C GLN A 565 20.51 -22.38 -26.00
N ASN A 566 20.05 -21.57 -25.03
CA ASN A 566 20.69 -21.34 -23.74
C ASN A 566 19.64 -21.35 -22.58
N THR A 567 19.06 -22.50 -22.22
CA THR A 567 18.33 -22.62 -20.95
C THR A 567 19.32 -22.58 -19.79
N LYS A 568 19.25 -21.56 -18.93
CA LYS A 568 20.07 -21.48 -17.70
C LYS A 568 19.27 -21.81 -16.42
N VAL A 569 17.95 -21.85 -16.51
CA VAL A 569 17.03 -22.22 -15.42
C VAL A 569 16.11 -23.35 -15.90
N GLU A 570 15.98 -24.39 -15.07
CA GLU A 570 15.08 -25.55 -15.26
C GLU A 570 14.16 -25.68 -14.04
N PRO A 571 12.85 -25.97 -14.21
CA PRO A 571 12.18 -26.25 -15.48
C PRO A 571 11.93 -24.99 -16.33
N SER A 572 11.54 -25.17 -17.60
CA SER A 572 11.10 -24.08 -18.49
C SER A 572 10.07 -23.17 -17.81
N ARG A 573 10.12 -21.85 -18.07
CA ARG A 573 9.23 -20.86 -17.42
C ARG A 573 7.74 -21.16 -17.55
N PHE A 574 7.31 -21.82 -18.63
CA PHE A 574 5.91 -22.18 -18.84
C PHE A 574 5.46 -23.41 -18.02
N ALA A 575 6.40 -24.10 -17.39
CA ALA A 575 6.16 -25.21 -16.49
C ALA A 575 6.29 -24.81 -15.01
N ILE A 576 6.77 -23.59 -14.71
CA ILE A 576 6.88 -23.08 -13.34
C ILE A 576 5.48 -22.71 -12.84
N PRO A 577 5.01 -23.30 -11.71
CA PRO A 577 3.76 -22.90 -11.09
C PRO A 577 3.75 -21.41 -10.72
N TYR A 578 2.58 -20.77 -10.75
CA TYR A 578 2.44 -19.33 -10.48
C TYR A 578 3.10 -18.90 -9.15
N PHE A 579 2.89 -19.67 -8.06
CA PHE A 579 3.47 -19.36 -6.75
C PHE A 579 4.95 -19.76 -6.60
N GLU A 580 5.53 -20.44 -7.58
CA GLU A 580 6.99 -20.64 -7.68
C GLU A 580 7.66 -19.64 -8.61
N ASN A 581 6.88 -18.95 -9.45
CA ASN A 581 7.39 -17.95 -10.39
C ASN A 581 7.63 -16.61 -9.68
N LEU A 582 8.59 -16.59 -8.75
CA LEU A 582 9.11 -15.40 -8.11
C LEU A 582 10.62 -15.31 -8.37
N ILE A 583 11.06 -14.24 -9.02
CA ILE A 583 12.45 -14.00 -9.36
C ILE A 583 12.87 -12.70 -8.74
N GLU A 584 13.78 -12.82 -7.78
CA GLU A 584 14.36 -11.71 -7.05
C GLU A 584 15.42 -11.00 -7.90
N PHE A 585 14.95 -10.09 -8.75
CA PHE A 585 15.80 -9.25 -9.58
C PHE A 585 15.11 -7.91 -9.86
N PRO A 586 15.69 -6.75 -9.49
CA PRO A 586 14.99 -5.45 -9.54
C PRO A 586 14.33 -5.13 -10.88
N ASP A 587 14.95 -5.48 -12.00
CA ASP A 587 14.39 -5.17 -13.32
C ASP A 587 13.27 -6.15 -13.74
N VAL A 588 12.95 -7.16 -12.93
CA VAL A 588 11.66 -7.87 -12.98
C VAL A 588 10.61 -7.02 -12.27
N ILE A 589 10.37 -5.84 -12.84
CA ILE A 589 9.62 -4.73 -12.23
C ILE A 589 8.25 -5.22 -11.71
N ILE A 590 7.49 -5.95 -12.52
CA ILE A 590 6.16 -6.47 -12.15
C ILE A 590 6.14 -7.29 -10.85
N GLN A 591 7.27 -7.87 -10.45
CA GLN A 591 7.41 -8.64 -9.21
C GLN A 591 8.11 -7.86 -8.10
N GLN A 592 9.19 -7.14 -8.44
CA GLN A 592 10.07 -6.48 -7.47
C GLN A 592 9.71 -5.03 -7.16
N GLU A 593 8.84 -4.43 -7.96
CA GLU A 593 8.22 -3.15 -7.64
C GLU A 593 7.24 -3.31 -6.49
N TYR A 594 6.93 -2.17 -5.89
CA TYR A 594 6.02 -1.97 -4.79
C TYR A 594 5.52 -0.53 -4.90
N THR A 595 4.46 -0.20 -4.17
CA THR A 595 4.04 1.20 -4.00
C THR A 595 3.66 1.46 -2.55
N VAL A 596 3.83 2.69 -2.06
CA VAL A 596 3.47 3.01 -0.67
C VAL A 596 2.01 2.76 -0.39
N HIS A 597 1.14 2.95 -1.38
CA HIS A 597 -0.30 2.87 -1.19
C HIS A 597 -0.94 1.53 -1.59
N GLN A 598 -0.27 0.67 -2.36
CA GLN A 598 -0.80 -0.66 -2.72
C GLN A 598 -0.11 -1.81 -1.99
N THR A 599 1.03 -1.56 -1.31
CA THR A 599 1.79 -2.62 -0.63
C THR A 599 2.19 -2.25 0.80
N ILE A 600 3.07 -1.25 0.99
CA ILE A 600 3.68 -0.92 2.27
C ILE A 600 2.63 -0.42 3.27
N GLY A 601 1.88 0.61 2.89
CA GLY A 601 0.82 1.21 3.72
C GLY A 601 -0.30 0.23 4.09
N PRO A 602 -0.87 -0.52 3.13
CA PRO A 602 -1.87 -1.55 3.44
C PRO A 602 -1.38 -2.62 4.41
N VAL A 603 -0.16 -3.16 4.24
CA VAL A 603 0.38 -4.16 5.16
C VAL A 603 0.71 -3.56 6.52
N ALA A 604 1.25 -2.34 6.57
CA ALA A 604 1.40 -1.62 7.83
C ALA A 604 0.06 -1.51 8.56
N ALA A 605 -0.99 -1.11 7.83
CA ALA A 605 -2.31 -0.94 8.42
C ALA A 605 -2.90 -2.26 8.93
N LEU A 606 -2.81 -3.33 8.14
CA LEU A 606 -3.32 -4.65 8.53
C LEU A 606 -2.56 -5.24 9.72
N ALA A 607 -1.23 -5.12 9.76
CA ALA A 607 -0.45 -5.60 10.90
C ALA A 607 -0.80 -4.83 12.19
N ILE A 608 -0.92 -3.51 12.11
CA ILE A 608 -1.34 -2.68 13.24
C ILE A 608 -2.78 -2.99 13.66
N TYR A 609 -3.66 -3.29 12.69
CA TYR A 609 -5.01 -3.74 12.97
C TYR A 609 -5.02 -5.05 13.76
N LEU A 610 -4.21 -6.03 13.37
CA LEU A 610 -4.06 -7.29 14.12
C LEU A 610 -3.50 -7.06 15.52
N ASP A 611 -2.50 -6.19 15.72
CA ASP A 611 -1.99 -5.85 17.06
C ASP A 611 -3.08 -5.31 18.01
N GLY A 612 -4.10 -4.65 17.45
CA GLY A 612 -5.25 -4.17 18.20
C GLY A 612 -6.40 -5.16 18.37
N HIS A 613 -6.46 -6.24 17.61
CA HIS A 613 -7.68 -7.08 17.54
C HIS A 613 -7.44 -8.58 17.72
N VAL A 614 -6.19 -9.02 17.71
CA VAL A 614 -5.80 -10.38 18.05
C VAL A 614 -5.25 -10.34 19.47
N ASP A 615 -5.89 -11.06 20.38
CA ASP A 615 -5.35 -11.25 21.73
C ASP A 615 -3.98 -11.92 21.64
N ALA A 616 -3.06 -11.54 22.54
CA ALA A 616 -1.71 -12.11 22.56
C ALA A 616 -1.66 -13.60 22.97
N ASP A 617 -2.81 -14.18 23.36
CA ASP A 617 -2.97 -15.50 23.97
C ASP A 617 -3.48 -16.56 23.00
#